data_AF-A0A3M1AZ53-F1
#
_entry.id   AF-A0A3M1AZ53-F1
#
_cell.length_a   1.000
_cell.length_b   1.000
_cell.length_c   1.000
_cell.angle_alpha   90.00
_cell.angle_beta   90.00
_cell.angle_gamma   90.00
#
_symmetry.space_group_name_H-M   'P 1'
#
loop_
_entity.id
_entity.type
_entity.pdbx_description
1 polymer ?
#
loop_
_entity_poly.entity_id
_entity_poly.type
_entity_poly.pdbx_seq_one_letter_code
_entity_poly.pdbx_strand_id
1 'polypeptide(L)'
;MSWMNDYQAKRVTAEEAVKIIKSNDTVYIQPGCAEPEQLVRAMVARAPELENVKVIHLLTAGTADYVKPEMAPHFRHIAFFAGANVRAAINEGRADFIPIFLSEIEALFRNGAFPIDVALVHLSPPDEHGFCSFGVGIDTSKTAAECAKVVIAQINPKMPRTLGDSFIHISKITHIVEVEDEILEHPQGQISEIAMRIGRNVAEIIEDGSTLQLGIGEIPDGVLYYLK
;
A
#
# COMPACT_ATOMS: atom_id res chain seq x y z
N MET A 1 0.71 30.03 2.57
CA MET A 1 1.78 30.12 1.55
C MET A 1 3.12 29.50 1.97
N SER A 2 3.35 29.14 3.25
CA SER A 2 4.60 28.47 3.68
C SER A 2 4.81 27.08 3.08
N TRP A 3 3.73 26.30 2.94
CA TRP A 3 3.81 24.89 2.54
C TRP A 3 4.24 24.72 1.07
N MET A 4 3.92 25.67 0.18
CA MET A 4 4.30 25.58 -1.25
C MET A 4 5.83 25.61 -1.42
N ASN A 5 6.53 26.40 -0.60
CA ASN A 5 7.99 26.43 -0.62
C ASN A 5 8.58 25.10 -0.13
N ASP A 6 8.03 24.54 0.95
CA ASP A 6 8.44 23.23 1.45
C ASP A 6 8.21 22.12 0.41
N TYR A 7 7.08 22.18 -0.31
CA TYR A 7 6.76 21.24 -1.38
C TYR A 7 7.83 21.29 -2.48
N GLN A 8 8.15 22.48 -2.98
CA GLN A 8 9.15 22.65 -4.05
C GLN A 8 10.55 22.22 -3.59
N ALA A 9 10.91 22.49 -2.34
CA ALA A 9 12.21 22.10 -1.78
C ALA A 9 12.38 20.58 -1.60
N LYS A 10 11.27 19.86 -1.37
CA LYS A 10 11.26 18.40 -1.17
C LYS A 10 11.10 17.61 -2.47
N ARG A 11 10.79 18.28 -3.58
CA ARG A 11 10.56 17.64 -4.86
C ARG A 11 11.87 17.17 -5.49
N VAL A 12 11.96 15.88 -5.76
CA VAL A 12 13.13 15.21 -6.34
C VAL A 12 12.69 14.10 -7.31
N THR A 13 13.62 13.47 -8.02
CA THR A 13 13.30 12.28 -8.83
C THR A 13 13.14 11.05 -7.93
N ALA A 14 12.52 9.98 -8.46
CA ALA A 14 12.39 8.72 -7.73
C ALA A 14 13.76 8.16 -7.29
N GLU A 15 14.74 8.19 -8.20
CA GLU A 15 16.10 7.70 -7.96
C GLU A 15 16.81 8.48 -6.85
N GLU A 16 16.61 9.80 -6.79
CA GLU A 16 17.18 10.63 -5.73
C GLU A 16 16.48 10.37 -4.40
N ALA A 17 15.13 10.31 -4.40
CA ALA A 17 14.36 10.08 -3.18
C ALA A 17 14.75 8.78 -2.48
N VAL A 18 14.89 7.69 -3.23
CA VAL A 18 15.18 6.38 -2.65
C VAL A 18 16.62 6.23 -2.17
N LYS A 19 17.55 7.15 -2.48
CA LYS A 19 18.95 7.09 -1.97
C LYS A 19 19.03 7.15 -0.45
N ILE A 20 18.00 7.68 0.21
CA ILE A 20 17.95 7.72 1.67
C ILE A 20 17.82 6.32 2.29
N ILE A 21 17.26 5.34 1.57
CA ILE A 21 17.15 3.94 2.01
C ILE A 21 18.54 3.32 2.11
N LYS A 22 18.85 2.73 3.26
CA LYS A 22 20.13 2.09 3.60
C LYS A 22 19.94 0.60 3.86
N SER A 23 21.04 -0.15 3.79
CA SER A 23 21.05 -1.56 4.19
C SER A 23 20.54 -1.72 5.62
N ASN A 24 19.77 -2.78 5.86
CA ASN A 24 19.07 -3.09 7.12
C ASN A 24 17.83 -2.22 7.45
N ASP A 25 17.48 -1.24 6.61
CA ASP A 25 16.24 -0.47 6.81
C ASP A 25 15.01 -1.35 6.65
N THR A 26 13.96 -1.01 7.41
CA THR A 26 12.61 -1.52 7.21
C THR A 26 11.80 -0.52 6.39
N VAL A 27 11.43 -0.93 5.18
CA VAL A 27 10.68 -0.14 4.21
C VAL A 27 9.23 -0.63 4.16
N TYR A 28 8.30 0.24 4.56
CA TYR A 28 6.87 0.05 4.34
C TYR A 28 6.50 0.50 2.93
N ILE A 29 5.73 -0.32 2.22
CA ILE A 29 5.15 0.03 0.92
C ILE A 29 3.64 0.06 1.10
N GLN A 30 3.02 1.19 0.74
CA GLN A 30 1.56 1.30 0.71
C GLN A 30 0.95 0.19 -0.17
N PRO A 31 0.00 -0.59 0.36
CA PRO A 31 -0.45 -1.81 -0.29
C PRO A 31 -1.60 -1.55 -1.27
N GLY A 32 -2.17 -2.64 -1.77
CA GLY A 32 -3.32 -2.66 -2.63
C GLY A 32 -3.03 -2.02 -3.98
N CYS A 33 -4.00 -1.26 -4.47
CA CYS A 33 -3.88 -0.51 -5.72
C CYS A 33 -3.14 0.82 -5.55
N ALA A 34 -2.74 1.16 -4.33
CA ALA A 34 -1.99 2.38 -4.02
C ALA A 34 -0.47 2.13 -3.91
N GLU A 35 0.04 1.00 -4.42
CA GLU A 35 1.49 0.78 -4.51
C GLU A 35 2.15 1.92 -5.29
N PRO A 36 3.18 2.60 -4.74
CA PRO A 36 3.90 3.66 -5.43
C PRO A 36 4.94 3.04 -6.39
N GLU A 37 4.50 2.51 -7.53
CA GLU A 37 5.33 1.73 -8.45
C GLU A 37 6.65 2.41 -8.85
N GLN A 38 6.68 3.73 -9.05
CA GLN A 38 7.92 4.41 -9.45
C GLN A 38 8.95 4.42 -8.32
N LEU A 39 8.51 4.59 -7.07
CA LEU A 39 9.38 4.49 -5.91
C LEU A 39 9.88 3.06 -5.71
N VAL A 40 9.01 2.07 -5.89
CA VAL A 40 9.38 0.64 -5.78
C VAL A 40 10.41 0.27 -6.85
N ARG A 41 10.19 0.65 -8.12
CA ARG A 41 11.12 0.42 -9.22
C ARG A 41 12.47 1.08 -8.97
N ALA A 42 12.48 2.34 -8.53
CA ALA A 42 13.71 3.05 -8.21
C ALA A 42 14.47 2.40 -7.03
N MET A 43 13.76 1.95 -5.99
CA MET A 43 14.37 1.21 -4.88
C MET A 43 14.98 -0.11 -5.34
N VAL A 44 14.23 -0.91 -6.11
CA VAL A 44 14.71 -2.21 -6.63
C VAL A 44 15.91 -2.03 -7.56
N ALA A 45 15.96 -0.96 -8.35
CA ALA A 45 17.12 -0.64 -9.20
C ALA A 45 18.41 -0.41 -8.40
N ARG A 46 18.30 -0.06 -7.11
CA ARG A 46 19.44 0.09 -6.18
C ARG A 46 19.87 -1.21 -5.51
N ALA A 47 19.29 -2.36 -5.87
CA ALA A 47 19.62 -3.66 -5.25
C ALA A 47 21.13 -3.89 -5.06
N PRO A 48 22.01 -3.67 -6.07
CA PRO A 48 23.45 -3.91 -5.90
C PRO A 48 24.15 -3.07 -4.83
N GLU A 49 23.52 -1.99 -4.35
CA GLU A 49 24.03 -1.10 -3.28
C GLU A 49 23.47 -1.45 -1.89
N LEU A 50 22.49 -2.35 -1.81
CA LEU A 50 21.68 -2.61 -0.63
C LEU A 50 21.80 -4.06 -0.17
N GLU A 51 21.78 -4.24 1.14
CA GLU A 51 21.79 -5.56 1.78
C GLU A 51 20.73 -5.58 2.89
N ASN A 52 20.02 -6.71 3.01
CA ASN A 52 19.09 -6.95 4.12
C ASN A 52 18.03 -5.85 4.34
N VAL A 53 17.56 -5.20 3.27
CA VAL A 53 16.45 -4.25 3.36
C VAL A 53 15.16 -5.05 3.56
N LYS A 54 14.46 -4.81 4.66
CA LYS A 54 13.19 -5.47 4.95
C LYS A 54 12.07 -4.72 4.23
N VAL A 55 11.34 -5.41 3.38
CA VAL A 55 10.17 -4.82 2.70
C VAL A 55 8.91 -5.34 3.39
N ILE A 56 8.02 -4.44 3.80
CA ILE A 56 6.76 -4.81 4.47
C ILE A 56 5.57 -4.20 3.74
N HIS A 57 4.53 -5.00 3.55
CA HIS A 57 3.23 -4.56 3.05
C HIS A 57 2.15 -5.63 3.30
N LEU A 58 0.90 -5.30 2.95
CA LEU A 58 -0.24 -6.22 2.92
C LEU A 58 -0.42 -6.82 1.51
N LEU A 59 -1.65 -7.10 1.06
CA LEU A 59 -1.88 -7.49 -0.33
C LEU A 59 -1.44 -6.34 -1.25
N THR A 60 -0.51 -6.57 -2.18
CA THR A 60 -0.11 -5.54 -3.15
C THR A 60 -0.51 -5.91 -4.58
N ALA A 61 -0.97 -4.92 -5.35
CA ALA A 61 -1.33 -5.09 -6.75
C ALA A 61 -0.15 -4.83 -7.72
N GLY A 62 0.97 -4.27 -7.25
CA GLY A 62 2.14 -4.07 -8.09
C GLY A 62 2.99 -5.32 -8.27
N THR A 63 4.15 -5.15 -8.90
CA THR A 63 4.96 -6.26 -9.43
C THR A 63 5.63 -7.09 -8.33
N ALA A 64 5.87 -6.49 -7.16
CA ALA A 64 6.64 -7.07 -6.07
C ALA A 64 8.04 -7.56 -6.51
N ASP A 65 8.72 -6.86 -7.42
CA ASP A 65 9.99 -7.32 -8.02
C ASP A 65 11.10 -7.59 -6.99
N TYR A 66 11.05 -6.96 -5.81
CA TYR A 66 11.95 -7.21 -4.67
C TYR A 66 11.88 -8.63 -4.11
N VAL A 67 10.86 -9.44 -4.47
CA VAL A 67 10.79 -10.86 -4.09
C VAL A 67 11.28 -11.82 -5.16
N LYS A 68 11.91 -11.36 -6.25
CA LYS A 68 12.53 -12.27 -7.22
C LYS A 68 13.72 -13.04 -6.63
N PRO A 69 14.05 -14.26 -7.11
CA PRO A 69 15.17 -15.04 -6.57
C PRO A 69 16.50 -14.28 -6.53
N GLU A 70 16.81 -13.52 -7.58
CA GLU A 70 18.03 -12.69 -7.68
C GLU A 70 18.05 -11.51 -6.69
N MET A 71 16.90 -11.14 -6.12
CA MET A 71 16.78 -10.04 -5.16
C MET A 71 17.00 -10.49 -3.71
N ALA A 72 17.05 -11.79 -3.44
CA ALA A 72 17.19 -12.35 -2.09
C ALA A 72 18.42 -11.87 -1.28
N PRO A 73 19.58 -11.56 -1.89
CA PRO A 73 20.71 -10.97 -1.15
C PRO A 73 20.44 -9.54 -0.65
N HIS A 74 19.52 -8.83 -1.31
CA HIS A 74 19.31 -7.39 -1.14
C HIS A 74 18.08 -7.07 -0.31
N PHE A 75 16.99 -7.81 -0.55
CA PHE A 75 15.69 -7.58 0.05
C PHE A 75 15.15 -8.82 0.75
N ARG A 76 14.52 -8.61 1.91
CA ARG A 76 13.75 -9.62 2.62
C ARG A 76 12.32 -9.11 2.79
N HIS A 77 11.38 -9.69 2.04
CA HIS A 77 9.96 -9.35 2.22
C HIS A 77 9.40 -10.03 3.47
N ILE A 78 8.67 -9.26 4.29
CA ILE A 78 7.94 -9.73 5.46
C ILE A 78 6.46 -9.39 5.23
N ALA A 79 5.70 -10.42 4.89
CA ALA A 79 4.29 -10.29 4.53
C ALA A 79 3.40 -10.28 5.79
N PHE A 80 2.60 -9.23 5.98
CA PHE A 80 1.44 -9.28 6.88
C PHE A 80 0.20 -9.84 6.18
N PHE A 81 0.18 -9.82 4.85
CA PHE A 81 -0.81 -10.51 4.03
C PHE A 81 -0.15 -10.97 2.72
N ALA A 82 -0.34 -12.23 2.32
CA ALA A 82 0.32 -12.82 1.17
C ALA A 82 -0.56 -12.82 -0.10
N GLY A 83 -0.25 -11.93 -1.04
CA GLY A 83 -0.78 -11.93 -2.41
C GLY A 83 -0.21 -13.04 -3.29
N ALA A 84 -0.83 -13.28 -4.45
CA ALA A 84 -0.38 -14.30 -5.40
C ALA A 84 1.06 -14.06 -5.89
N ASN A 85 1.44 -12.80 -6.07
CA ASN A 85 2.77 -12.32 -6.47
C ASN A 85 3.90 -12.63 -5.45
N VAL A 86 3.58 -12.88 -4.17
CA VAL A 86 4.60 -13.10 -3.12
C VAL A 86 4.60 -14.50 -2.51
N ARG A 87 3.53 -15.30 -2.68
CA ARG A 87 3.39 -16.63 -2.05
C ARG A 87 4.51 -17.61 -2.42
N ALA A 88 4.98 -17.58 -3.67
CA ALA A 88 6.08 -18.46 -4.10
C ALA A 88 7.36 -18.17 -3.29
N ALA A 89 7.70 -16.89 -3.11
CA ALA A 89 8.87 -16.50 -2.32
C ALA A 89 8.77 -16.93 -0.86
N ILE A 90 7.58 -16.89 -0.26
CA ILE A 90 7.35 -17.39 1.11
C ILE A 90 7.57 -18.91 1.16
N ASN A 91 6.95 -19.66 0.26
CA ASN A 91 7.05 -21.13 0.22
C ASN A 91 8.48 -21.63 -0.05
N GLU A 92 9.27 -20.85 -0.79
CA GLU A 92 10.69 -21.13 -1.07
C GLU A 92 11.63 -20.66 0.04
N GLY A 93 11.11 -20.04 1.11
CA GLY A 93 11.92 -19.53 2.23
C GLY A 93 12.66 -18.24 1.93
N ARG A 94 12.38 -17.55 0.81
CA ARG A 94 12.97 -16.27 0.39
C ARG A 94 12.22 -15.04 0.91
N ALA A 95 11.02 -15.22 1.46
CA ALA A 95 10.26 -14.20 2.20
C ALA A 95 9.69 -14.80 3.50
N ASP A 96 9.32 -13.93 4.44
CA ASP A 96 8.67 -14.28 5.70
C ASP A 96 7.18 -13.96 5.66
N PHE A 97 6.40 -14.67 6.49
CA PHE A 97 4.99 -14.38 6.73
C PHE A 97 4.76 -14.24 8.24
N ILE A 98 4.17 -13.12 8.67
CA ILE A 98 3.79 -12.89 10.06
C ILE A 98 2.28 -13.01 10.16
N PRO A 99 1.76 -14.04 10.86
CA PRO A 99 0.32 -14.15 11.12
C PRO A 99 -0.10 -13.09 12.14
N ILE A 100 -0.95 -12.15 11.71
CA ILE A 100 -1.48 -11.08 12.55
C ILE A 100 -2.86 -10.63 12.04
N PHE A 101 -3.71 -10.15 12.94
CA PHE A 101 -4.96 -9.51 12.55
C PHE A 101 -4.71 -8.11 11.97
N LEU A 102 -5.42 -7.75 10.89
CA LEU A 102 -5.28 -6.44 10.23
C LEU A 102 -5.37 -5.28 11.23
N SER A 103 -6.33 -5.34 12.16
CA SER A 103 -6.55 -4.32 13.19
C SER A 103 -5.43 -4.19 14.22
N GLU A 104 -4.56 -5.18 14.35
CA GLU A 104 -3.45 -5.18 15.32
C GLU A 104 -2.12 -4.69 14.72
N ILE A 105 -2.02 -4.64 13.39
CA ILE A 105 -0.79 -4.21 12.70
C ILE A 105 -0.38 -2.80 13.12
N GLU A 106 -1.35 -1.87 13.19
CA GLU A 106 -1.07 -0.49 13.59
C GLU A 106 -0.48 -0.39 15.01
N ALA A 107 -0.91 -1.26 15.92
CA ALA A 107 -0.39 -1.28 17.28
C ALA A 107 1.10 -1.67 17.31
N LEU A 108 1.52 -2.60 16.44
CA LEU A 108 2.95 -2.97 16.28
C LEU A 108 3.82 -1.79 15.84
N PHE A 109 3.29 -0.94 14.95
CA PHE A 109 4.01 0.24 14.48
C PHE A 109 4.09 1.29 15.59
N ARG A 110 2.94 1.61 16.23
CA ARG A 110 2.85 2.65 17.27
C ARG A 110 3.65 2.33 18.52
N ASN A 111 3.71 1.06 18.93
CA ASN A 111 4.47 0.66 20.13
C ASN A 111 5.95 0.38 19.85
N GLY A 112 6.39 0.46 18.58
CA GLY A 112 7.77 0.24 18.17
C GLY A 112 8.22 -1.22 18.16
N ALA A 113 7.32 -2.19 18.36
CA ALA A 113 7.63 -3.62 18.22
C ALA A 113 8.01 -3.97 16.78
N PHE A 114 7.49 -3.20 15.81
CA PHE A 114 7.88 -3.28 14.41
C PHE A 114 8.20 -1.87 13.87
N PRO A 115 9.44 -1.38 14.06
CA PRO A 115 9.80 -0.03 13.65
C PRO A 115 9.86 0.09 12.12
N ILE A 116 9.47 1.26 11.60
CA ILE A 116 9.51 1.59 10.17
C ILE A 116 10.56 2.67 9.97
N ASP A 117 11.56 2.40 9.13
CA ASP A 117 12.60 3.37 8.81
C ASP A 117 12.13 4.29 7.69
N VAL A 118 11.55 3.71 6.63
CA VAL A 118 11.07 4.45 5.46
C VAL A 118 9.67 3.98 5.07
N ALA A 119 8.74 4.92 4.84
CA ALA A 119 7.44 4.64 4.24
C ALA A 119 7.38 5.20 2.82
N LEU A 120 7.07 4.33 1.85
CA LEU A 120 6.78 4.69 0.47
C LEU A 120 5.26 4.75 0.31
N VAL A 121 4.74 5.93 -0.03
CA VAL A 121 3.30 6.19 -0.12
C VAL A 121 2.93 6.86 -1.43
N HIS A 122 1.73 6.60 -1.92
CA HIS A 122 1.13 7.14 -3.14
C HIS A 122 -0.08 8.01 -2.75
N LEU A 123 0.02 9.32 -3.01
CA LEU A 123 -0.93 10.30 -2.52
C LEU A 123 -1.50 11.16 -3.65
N SER A 124 -2.66 11.76 -3.41
CA SER A 124 -3.18 12.87 -4.22
C SER A 124 -2.29 14.11 -4.08
N PRO A 125 -2.40 15.10 -4.98
CA PRO A 125 -1.83 16.42 -4.77
C PRO A 125 -2.34 17.07 -3.46
N PRO A 126 -1.55 17.97 -2.86
CA PRO A 126 -1.99 18.73 -1.70
C PRO A 126 -3.13 19.69 -2.07
N ASP A 127 -4.05 19.91 -1.14
CA ASP A 127 -5.07 20.96 -1.24
C ASP A 127 -4.50 22.35 -0.89
N GLU A 128 -5.35 23.37 -0.83
CA GLU A 128 -4.97 24.75 -0.46
C GLU A 128 -4.37 24.87 0.94
N HIS A 129 -4.59 23.87 1.80
CA HIS A 129 -4.07 23.80 3.16
C HIS A 129 -2.82 22.93 3.29
N GLY A 130 -2.32 22.35 2.19
CA GLY A 130 -1.11 21.51 2.19
C GLY A 130 -1.35 20.06 2.59
N PHE A 131 -2.60 19.56 2.52
CA PHE A 131 -2.93 18.17 2.84
C PHE A 131 -3.08 17.32 1.59
N CYS A 132 -2.29 16.26 1.49
CA CYS A 132 -2.46 15.18 0.52
C CYS A 132 -3.43 14.12 1.06
N SER A 133 -3.99 13.27 0.18
CA SER A 133 -4.85 12.14 0.54
C SER A 133 -4.20 10.81 0.14
N PHE A 134 -4.29 9.79 1.01
CA PHE A 134 -3.88 8.40 0.72
C PHE A 134 -4.74 7.71 -0.36
N GLY A 135 -5.88 8.32 -0.71
CA GLY A 135 -6.70 7.92 -1.84
C GLY A 135 -7.29 6.52 -1.67
N VAL A 136 -6.97 5.62 -2.60
CA VAL A 136 -7.62 4.30 -2.68
C VAL A 136 -7.18 3.31 -1.60
N GLY A 137 -6.13 3.60 -0.82
CA GLY A 137 -5.64 2.70 0.24
C GLY A 137 -5.20 3.46 1.49
N ILE A 138 -6.00 3.42 2.56
CA ILE A 138 -5.61 3.95 3.88
C ILE A 138 -5.05 2.83 4.75
N ASP A 139 -5.80 1.72 4.86
CA ASP A 139 -5.42 0.48 5.58
C ASP A 139 -4.61 0.73 6.85
N THR A 140 -3.31 0.44 6.84
CA THR A 140 -2.34 0.78 7.90
C THR A 140 -1.33 1.83 7.43
N SER A 141 -1.45 2.30 6.19
CA SER A 141 -0.54 3.21 5.50
C SER A 141 -0.40 4.55 6.19
N LYS A 142 -1.52 5.10 6.69
CA LYS A 142 -1.46 6.35 7.45
C LYS A 142 -0.63 6.20 8.71
N THR A 143 -0.93 5.19 9.54
CA THR A 143 -0.16 4.91 10.76
C THR A 143 1.30 4.60 10.43
N ALA A 144 1.56 3.82 9.37
CA ALA A 144 2.91 3.53 8.91
C ALA A 144 3.70 4.80 8.57
N ALA A 145 3.10 5.72 7.82
CA ALA A 145 3.72 7.01 7.49
C ALA A 145 3.93 7.91 8.71
N GLU A 146 3.01 7.92 9.68
CA GLU A 146 3.14 8.70 10.92
C GLU A 146 4.23 8.16 11.85
N CYS A 147 4.45 6.84 11.85
CA CYS A 147 5.47 6.18 12.67
C CYS A 147 6.85 6.09 11.98
N ALA A 148 6.91 6.23 10.66
CA ALA A 148 8.15 6.13 9.91
C ALA A 148 9.11 7.30 10.21
N LYS A 149 10.42 7.02 10.19
CA LYS A 149 11.44 8.07 10.31
C LYS A 149 11.48 8.96 9.06
N VAL A 150 11.24 8.36 7.90
CA VAL A 150 11.26 9.01 6.59
C VAL A 150 9.99 8.64 5.83
N VAL A 151 9.36 9.64 5.20
CA VAL A 151 8.20 9.42 4.31
C VAL A 151 8.57 9.92 2.92
N ILE A 152 8.52 9.02 1.93
CA ILE A 152 8.71 9.34 0.51
C ILE A 152 7.35 9.22 -0.16
N ALA A 153 6.85 10.33 -0.70
CA ALA A 153 5.54 10.38 -1.33
C ALA A 153 5.65 10.47 -2.85
N GLN A 154 5.01 9.53 -3.53
CA GLN A 154 4.64 9.63 -4.93
C GLN A 154 3.33 10.43 -5.01
N ILE A 155 3.38 11.65 -5.56
CA ILE A 155 2.22 12.53 -5.72
C ILE A 155 1.68 12.35 -7.13
N ASN A 156 0.40 11.97 -7.23
CA ASN A 156 -0.25 11.65 -8.50
C ASN A 156 -1.62 12.35 -8.61
N PRO A 157 -1.81 13.25 -9.60
CA PRO A 157 -3.11 13.88 -9.87
C PRO A 157 -4.27 12.90 -10.13
N LYS A 158 -3.98 11.66 -10.54
CA LYS A 158 -4.97 10.60 -10.76
C LYS A 158 -5.37 9.85 -9.49
N MET A 159 -4.62 10.01 -8.39
CA MET A 159 -5.01 9.44 -7.10
C MET A 159 -6.21 10.22 -6.54
N PRO A 160 -7.37 9.58 -6.32
CA PRO A 160 -8.55 10.27 -5.81
C PRO A 160 -8.31 10.84 -4.41
N ARG A 161 -9.00 11.95 -4.10
CA ARG A 161 -9.02 12.52 -2.76
C ARG A 161 -10.19 11.92 -1.97
N THR A 162 -9.92 10.88 -1.20
CA THR A 162 -10.91 10.25 -0.31
C THR A 162 -11.08 11.05 0.97
N LEU A 163 -12.27 11.02 1.56
CA LEU A 163 -12.58 11.69 2.83
C LEU A 163 -12.33 10.77 4.03
N GLY A 164 -12.44 11.33 5.25
CA GLY A 164 -12.23 10.60 6.49
C GLY A 164 -10.80 10.74 7.00
N ASP A 165 -10.28 9.68 7.62
CA ASP A 165 -8.93 9.67 8.18
C ASP A 165 -7.87 9.34 7.11
N SER A 166 -7.92 10.07 6.00
CA SER A 166 -7.16 9.79 4.76
C SER A 166 -6.10 10.84 4.47
N PHE A 167 -5.93 11.85 5.33
CA PHE A 167 -5.09 13.01 5.03
C PHE A 167 -3.74 12.98 5.74
N ILE A 168 -2.70 13.47 5.05
CA ILE A 168 -1.37 13.74 5.58
C ILE A 168 -0.88 15.11 5.07
N HIS A 169 -0.36 15.94 5.98
CA HIS A 169 0.17 17.26 5.63
C HIS A 169 1.59 17.13 5.06
N ILE A 170 1.95 17.94 4.06
CA ILE A 170 3.27 17.89 3.42
C ILE A 170 4.45 18.13 4.38
N SER A 171 4.23 18.72 5.55
CA SER A 171 5.26 18.90 6.58
C SER A 171 5.74 17.56 7.17
N LYS A 172 4.93 16.50 7.04
CA LYS A 172 5.28 15.12 7.44
C LYS A 172 5.99 14.34 6.35
N ILE A 173 6.02 14.85 5.11
CA ILE A 173 6.67 14.20 3.98
C ILE A 173 8.13 14.65 3.91
N THR A 174 9.05 13.72 3.66
CA THR A 174 10.49 14.00 3.51
C THR A 174 10.86 14.29 2.08
N HIS A 175 10.46 13.43 1.13
CA HIS A 175 10.72 13.60 -0.31
C HIS A 175 9.42 13.45 -1.10
N ILE A 176 9.31 14.22 -2.17
CA ILE A 176 8.15 14.25 -3.06
C ILE A 176 8.61 13.88 -4.47
N VAL A 177 7.90 12.95 -5.10
CA VAL A 177 8.11 12.52 -6.48
C VAL A 177 6.79 12.67 -7.22
N GLU A 178 6.74 13.53 -8.23
CA GLU A 178 5.53 13.78 -9.02
C GLU A 178 5.41 12.78 -10.17
N VAL A 179 4.23 12.20 -10.38
CA VAL A 179 3.94 11.24 -11.46
C VAL A 179 2.55 11.50 -12.05
N GLU A 180 2.27 10.90 -13.21
CA GLU A 180 0.93 10.90 -13.83
C GLU A 180 0.52 9.48 -14.26
N ASP A 181 0.73 8.51 -13.37
CA ASP A 181 0.45 7.10 -13.63
C ASP A 181 -1.02 6.75 -13.40
N GLU A 182 -1.57 5.83 -14.19
CA GLU A 182 -2.88 5.25 -13.86
C GLU A 182 -2.82 4.54 -12.49
N ILE A 183 -3.92 4.59 -11.75
CA ILE A 183 -4.03 3.84 -10.51
C ILE A 183 -4.20 2.36 -10.87
N LEU A 184 -3.49 1.48 -10.15
CA LEU A 184 -3.61 0.05 -10.37
C LEU A 184 -5.06 -0.40 -10.17
N GLU A 185 -5.46 -1.45 -10.88
CA GLU A 185 -6.81 -1.97 -10.83
C GLU A 185 -6.81 -3.43 -10.40
N HIS A 186 -7.86 -3.84 -9.70
CA HIS A 186 -8.18 -5.25 -9.54
C HIS A 186 -9.22 -5.64 -10.59
N PRO A 187 -8.91 -6.58 -11.50
CA PRO A 187 -9.81 -6.92 -12.58
C PRO A 187 -11.10 -7.54 -12.05
N GLN A 188 -12.25 -7.07 -12.55
CA GLN A 188 -13.53 -7.66 -12.21
C GLN A 188 -13.73 -8.99 -12.97
N GLY A 189 -14.08 -10.04 -12.22
CA GLY A 189 -14.40 -11.34 -12.78
C GLY A 189 -15.86 -11.45 -13.25
N GLN A 190 -16.18 -12.54 -13.94
CA GLN A 190 -17.57 -12.92 -14.21
C GLN A 190 -18.18 -13.62 -12.99
N ILE A 191 -19.46 -13.37 -12.71
CA ILE A 191 -20.18 -14.06 -11.63
C ILE A 191 -20.65 -15.42 -12.16
N SER A 192 -20.16 -16.51 -11.58
CA SER A 192 -20.60 -17.85 -11.95
C SER A 192 -22.04 -18.16 -11.49
N GLU A 193 -22.67 -19.18 -12.09
CA GLU A 193 -23.99 -19.66 -11.63
C GLU A 193 -23.94 -20.13 -10.16
N ILE A 194 -22.80 -20.70 -9.73
CA ILE A 194 -22.58 -21.10 -8.35
C ILE A 194 -22.57 -19.87 -7.44
N ALA A 195 -21.80 -18.83 -7.78
CA ALA A 195 -21.74 -17.59 -7.02
C ALA A 195 -23.12 -16.90 -6.97
N MET A 196 -23.89 -16.94 -8.06
CA MET A 196 -25.27 -16.45 -8.08
C MET A 196 -26.19 -17.20 -7.13
N ARG A 197 -26.08 -18.54 -7.04
CA ARG A 197 -26.88 -19.33 -6.09
C ARG A 197 -26.51 -19.05 -4.64
N ILE A 198 -25.20 -18.87 -4.35
CA ILE A 198 -24.73 -18.45 -3.03
C ILE A 198 -25.28 -17.07 -2.70
N GLY A 199 -25.16 -16.12 -3.63
CA GLY A 199 -25.64 -14.75 -3.50
C GLY A 199 -27.12 -14.68 -3.11
N ARG A 200 -27.96 -15.46 -3.78
CA ARG A 200 -29.39 -15.55 -3.46
C ARG A 200 -29.65 -16.01 -2.02
N ASN A 201 -29.00 -17.09 -1.58
CA ASN A 201 -29.19 -17.63 -0.24
C ASN A 201 -28.72 -16.63 0.84
N VAL A 202 -27.63 -15.91 0.59
CA VAL A 202 -27.13 -14.89 1.53
C VAL A 202 -28.06 -13.67 1.56
N ALA A 203 -28.62 -13.26 0.42
CA ALA A 203 -29.56 -12.14 0.39
C ALA A 203 -30.84 -12.41 1.20
N GLU A 204 -31.29 -13.67 1.30
CA GLU A 204 -32.47 -14.04 2.10
C GLU A 204 -32.30 -13.81 3.62
N ILE A 205 -31.08 -13.64 4.11
CA ILE A 205 -30.79 -13.36 5.53
C ILE A 205 -30.36 -11.91 5.79
N ILE A 206 -30.40 -11.04 4.77
CA ILE A 206 -30.05 -9.62 4.90
C ILE A 206 -31.36 -8.82 4.96
N GLU A 207 -31.60 -8.19 6.10
CA GLU A 207 -32.79 -7.39 6.35
C GLU A 207 -32.57 -5.92 5.99
N ASP A 208 -33.65 -5.19 5.69
CA ASP A 208 -33.62 -3.74 5.48
C ASP A 208 -32.96 -3.01 6.66
N GLY A 209 -32.02 -2.11 6.36
CA GLY A 209 -31.25 -1.37 7.37
C GLY A 209 -30.03 -2.11 7.92
N SER A 210 -29.70 -3.29 7.40
CA SER A 210 -28.46 -4.02 7.73
C SER A 210 -27.19 -3.24 7.32
N THR A 211 -26.15 -3.29 8.17
CA THR A 211 -24.81 -2.76 7.86
C THR A 211 -23.96 -3.86 7.22
N LEU A 212 -23.50 -3.65 5.99
CA LEU A 212 -22.79 -4.68 5.21
C LEU A 212 -21.27 -4.57 5.34
N GLN A 213 -20.61 -5.71 5.48
CA GLN A 213 -19.17 -5.87 5.25
C GLN A 213 -18.95 -7.06 4.31
N LEU A 214 -18.27 -6.81 3.20
CA LEU A 214 -18.05 -7.78 2.14
C LEU A 214 -16.60 -7.70 1.67
N GLY A 215 -16.09 -8.77 1.06
CA GLY A 215 -14.81 -8.78 0.36
C GLY A 215 -14.96 -8.43 -1.12
N ILE A 216 -13.92 -8.75 -1.90
CA ILE A 216 -13.93 -8.69 -3.36
C ILE A 216 -14.14 -10.09 -3.97
N GLY A 217 -14.63 -10.14 -5.21
CA GLY A 217 -14.72 -11.37 -6.00
C GLY A 217 -16.14 -11.81 -6.34
N GLU A 218 -16.27 -12.96 -7.02
CA GLU A 218 -17.56 -13.38 -7.60
C GLU A 218 -18.66 -13.62 -6.56
N ILE A 219 -18.33 -14.11 -5.35
CA ILE A 219 -19.31 -14.38 -4.30
C ILE A 219 -19.93 -13.07 -3.78
N PRO A 220 -19.17 -12.08 -3.27
CA PRO A 220 -19.75 -10.82 -2.80
C PRO A 220 -20.47 -10.06 -3.92
N ASP A 221 -19.96 -10.08 -5.16
CA ASP A 221 -20.66 -9.50 -6.32
C ASP A 221 -22.01 -10.19 -6.56
N GLY A 222 -22.04 -11.52 -6.45
CA GLY A 222 -23.26 -12.33 -6.52
C GLY A 222 -24.27 -12.00 -5.41
N VAL A 223 -23.81 -11.71 -4.19
CA VAL A 223 -24.68 -11.25 -3.09
C VAL A 223 -25.29 -9.90 -3.44
N LEU A 224 -24.46 -8.91 -3.80
CA LEU A 224 -24.90 -7.55 -4.13
C LEU A 224 -25.89 -7.50 -5.30
N TYR A 225 -25.79 -8.45 -6.24
CA TYR A 225 -26.75 -8.56 -7.33
C TYR A 225 -28.21 -8.70 -6.86
N TYR A 226 -28.44 -9.36 -5.71
CA TYR A 226 -29.78 -9.62 -5.15
C TYR A 226 -30.23 -8.60 -4.08
N LEU A 227 -29.41 -7.61 -3.73
CA LEU A 227 -29.72 -6.57 -2.74
C LEU A 227 -30.15 -5.24 -3.40
N LYS A 228 -30.77 -5.32 -4.59
CA LYS A 228 -31.22 -4.16 -5.36
C LYS A 228 -32.61 -3.69 -4.97
#